data_AF-A0A6S6XJU4-F1
#
_entry.id   AF-A0A6S6XJU4-F1
#
_cell.length_a   1.000
_cell.length_b   1.000
_cell.length_c   1.000
_cell.angle_alpha   90.00
_cell.angle_beta   90.00
_cell.angle_gamma   90.00
#
_symmetry.space_group_name_H-M   'P 1'
#
loop_
_entity.id
_entity.type
_entity.pdbx_description
1 polymer ?
#
loop_
_entity_poly.entity_id
_entity_poly.type
_entity_poly.pdbx_seq_one_letter_code
_entity_poly.pdbx_strand_id
1 'polypeptide(L)'
;MTPTQLIYRAWQNTPRPIIYHTADGKGNPIDTECNFLDPLKHPKYDAEWNGNCLICGAPSHGGIPYKALLGSSYTDWSRHKCPESNHICPACAFTMMLNPASHRCCLFRYSFVAEKTLHICNRAEIRDYILEPPEPPFVMAATISQKKHIAFKSLVSYDRENFFCNLEEEQIQVNRQAAKDMIAVCEALRGIGMTKDEIMRGEIRYDRIKKFKLDAYDKINHLLRPCMGTRLFSLCLFVAQKMTEEEAICFLDLTLKTKPSQPERCSSTQPIKAGTSKEARPDTICGNKSSGLPAGQQSGQIMFPNF
;
A
#
# COMPACT_ATOMS: atom_id res chain seq x y z
N MET A 1 5.80 14.57 25.55
CA MET A 1 6.73 14.27 24.45
C MET A 1 5.98 14.39 23.13
N THR A 2 6.52 15.12 22.15
CA THR A 2 5.92 15.24 20.80
C THR A 2 6.32 14.04 19.92
N PRO A 3 5.58 13.76 18.84
CA PRO A 3 5.96 12.71 17.88
C PRO A 3 7.37 12.91 17.30
N THR A 4 7.71 14.14 16.93
CA THR A 4 9.03 14.47 16.38
C THR A 4 10.15 14.28 17.39
N GLN A 5 9.91 14.58 18.68
CA GLN A 5 10.88 14.31 19.76
C GLN A 5 11.14 12.81 19.91
N LEU A 6 10.09 11.98 19.88
CA LEU A 6 10.24 10.53 19.94
C LEU A 6 11.04 10.03 18.74
N ILE A 7 10.66 10.43 17.53
CA ILE A 7 11.34 10.04 16.28
C ILE A 7 12.82 10.45 16.28
N TYR A 8 13.13 11.68 16.70
CA TYR A 8 14.51 12.15 16.71
C TYR A 8 15.35 11.40 17.73
N ARG A 9 14.81 11.17 18.95
CA ARG A 9 15.48 10.33 19.95
C ARG A 9 15.70 8.90 19.45
N ALA A 10 14.71 8.33 18.79
CA ALA A 10 14.80 7.02 18.17
C ALA A 10 15.95 6.97 17.15
N TRP A 11 16.01 7.95 16.25
CA TRP A 11 17.08 8.08 15.27
C TRP A 11 18.47 8.20 15.91
N GLN A 12 18.61 9.00 16.98
CA GLN A 12 19.88 9.16 17.71
C GLN A 12 20.38 7.82 18.28
N ASN A 13 19.47 6.97 18.74
CA ASN A 13 19.78 5.66 19.32
C ASN A 13 19.91 4.54 18.28
N THR A 14 19.52 4.79 17.03
CA THR A 14 19.52 3.75 16.00
C THR A 14 20.96 3.46 15.58
N PRO A 15 21.41 2.19 15.57
CA PRO A 15 22.71 1.83 15.03
C PRO A 15 22.88 2.31 13.59
N ARG A 16 24.13 2.57 13.19
CA ARG A 16 24.47 2.93 11.81
C ARG A 16 25.25 1.79 11.16
N PRO A 17 25.08 1.55 9.85
CA PRO A 17 24.17 2.24 8.92
C PRO A 17 22.67 1.91 9.14
N ILE A 18 21.77 2.82 8.77
CA ILE A 18 20.34 2.49 8.67
C ILE A 18 20.10 1.93 7.26
N ILE A 19 19.60 0.71 7.16
CA ILE A 19 19.31 0.06 5.87
C ILE A 19 17.81 0.07 5.61
N TYR A 20 17.43 0.44 4.39
CA TYR A 20 16.07 0.33 3.87
C TYR A 20 16.01 -0.80 2.84
N HIS A 21 15.26 -1.84 3.19
CA HIS A 21 15.01 -2.99 2.32
C HIS A 21 13.87 -2.68 1.36
N THR A 22 14.18 -2.59 0.07
CA THR A 22 13.21 -2.29 -0.99
C THR A 22 13.39 -3.25 -2.15
N ALA A 23 12.60 -3.06 -3.22
CA ALA A 23 12.81 -3.76 -4.48
C ALA A 23 12.95 -2.75 -5.63
N ASP A 24 13.62 -3.17 -6.70
CA ASP A 24 13.67 -2.44 -7.96
C ASP A 24 12.32 -2.51 -8.70
N GLY A 25 12.23 -1.84 -9.85
CA GLY A 25 11.03 -1.87 -10.70
C GLY A 25 10.70 -3.26 -11.28
N LYS A 26 11.60 -4.23 -11.17
CA LYS A 26 11.42 -5.63 -11.59
C LYS A 26 11.13 -6.57 -10.41
N GLY A 27 11.12 -6.05 -9.17
CA GLY A 27 10.89 -6.83 -7.96
C GLY A 27 12.14 -7.46 -7.35
N ASN A 28 13.35 -7.15 -7.83
CA ASN A 28 14.58 -7.66 -7.22
C ASN A 28 14.89 -6.90 -5.93
N PRO A 29 15.26 -7.58 -4.83
CA PRO A 29 15.63 -6.92 -3.58
C PRO A 29 16.81 -5.94 -3.77
N ILE A 30 16.71 -4.79 -3.11
CA ILE A 30 17.74 -3.75 -3.02
C ILE A 30 17.84 -3.30 -1.57
N ASP A 31 19.07 -3.20 -1.08
CA ASP A 31 19.39 -2.53 0.18
C ASP A 31 19.87 -1.10 -0.12
N THR A 32 19.22 -0.11 0.49
CA THR A 32 19.61 1.29 0.36
C THR A 32 20.00 1.84 1.73
N GLU A 33 21.17 2.44 1.84
CA GLU A 33 21.57 3.12 3.06
C GLU A 33 20.86 4.48 3.21
N CYS A 34 20.20 4.67 4.35
CA CYS A 34 19.50 5.90 4.69
C CYS A 34 20.36 6.82 5.56
N ASN A 35 21.09 7.74 4.91
CA ASN A 35 21.90 8.74 5.60
C ASN A 35 21.11 10.03 5.85
N PHE A 36 20.44 10.12 7.00
CA PHE A 36 19.81 11.37 7.45
C PHE A 36 20.84 12.36 8.01
N LEU A 37 20.59 13.65 7.85
CA LEU A 37 21.43 14.71 8.40
C LEU A 37 21.14 14.93 9.89
N ASP A 38 22.20 15.24 10.64
CA ASP A 38 22.09 15.71 12.02
C ASP A 38 21.75 17.20 12.05
N PRO A 39 20.60 17.62 12.61
CA PRO A 39 20.23 19.03 12.74
C PRO A 39 21.26 19.87 13.49
N LEU A 40 21.96 19.29 14.46
CA LEU A 40 22.96 20.02 15.25
C LEU A 40 24.20 20.40 14.43
N LYS A 41 24.44 19.70 13.31
CA LYS A 41 25.54 19.97 12.37
C LYS A 41 25.13 20.90 11.23
N HIS A 42 23.90 21.40 11.24
CA HIS A 42 23.42 22.28 10.18
C HIS A 42 24.17 23.63 10.22
N PRO A 43 24.61 24.21 9.08
CA PRO A 43 25.39 25.47 9.07
C PRO A 43 24.67 26.69 9.66
N LYS A 44 23.35 26.62 9.78
CA LYS A 44 22.50 27.66 10.38
C LYS A 44 21.93 27.25 11.74
N TYR A 45 22.48 26.22 12.38
CA TYR A 45 22.10 25.89 13.75
C TYR A 45 22.56 27.01 14.69
N ASP A 46 21.63 27.59 15.42
CA ASP A 46 21.86 28.57 16.47
C ASP A 46 21.73 27.85 17.81
N ALA A 47 22.82 27.72 18.56
CA ALA A 47 22.83 27.05 19.86
C ALA A 47 22.30 27.95 20.99
N GLU A 48 22.38 29.28 20.82
CA GLU A 48 22.01 30.26 21.84
C GLU A 48 20.52 30.63 21.77
N TRP A 49 19.85 30.30 20.66
CA TRP A 49 18.42 30.53 20.52
C TRP A 49 17.62 29.80 21.61
N ASN A 50 16.71 30.52 22.25
CA ASN A 50 15.82 29.98 23.27
C ASN A 50 14.38 30.39 22.95
N GLY A 51 13.47 29.43 22.89
CA GLY A 51 12.06 29.71 22.63
C GLY A 51 11.26 28.47 22.29
N ASN A 52 10.08 28.68 21.72
CA ASN A 52 9.19 27.59 21.28
C ASN A 52 9.42 27.28 19.81
N CYS A 53 9.46 26.00 19.45
CA CYS A 53 9.60 25.56 18.06
C CYS A 53 8.39 25.99 17.22
N LEU A 54 8.63 26.58 16.04
CA LEU A 54 7.60 26.92 15.05
C LEU A 54 6.62 25.77 14.76
N ILE A 55 7.15 24.59 14.44
CA ILE A 55 6.35 23.42 14.03
C ILE A 55 5.59 22.80 15.21
N CYS A 56 6.30 22.32 16.24
CA CYS A 56 5.69 21.53 17.30
C CYS A 56 5.27 22.33 18.55
N GLY A 57 5.66 23.61 18.66
CA GLY A 57 5.37 24.47 19.80
C GLY A 57 6.12 24.12 21.08
N ALA A 58 6.93 23.05 21.10
CA ALA A 58 7.67 22.64 22.28
C ALA A 58 8.82 23.64 22.57
N PRO A 59 9.12 23.91 23.86
CA PRO A 59 10.31 24.65 24.25
C PRO A 59 11.58 23.97 23.74
N SER A 60 12.56 24.78 23.34
CA SER A 60 13.84 24.31 22.80
C SER A 60 14.95 25.28 23.16
N HIS A 61 16.10 24.70 23.52
CA HIS A 61 17.39 25.38 23.59
C HIS A 61 18.17 24.97 22.34
N GLY A 62 18.46 25.95 21.50
CA GLY A 62 18.97 25.80 20.17
C GLY A 62 17.90 25.47 19.11
N GLY A 63 18.16 25.89 17.87
CA GLY A 63 17.23 25.75 16.76
C GLY A 63 17.81 26.19 15.41
N ILE A 64 17.09 25.91 14.34
CA ILE A 64 17.47 26.36 12.98
C ILE A 64 16.41 27.37 12.51
N PRO A 65 16.81 28.55 11.99
CA PRO A 65 15.88 29.50 11.41
C PRO A 65 14.99 28.84 10.35
N TYR A 66 13.67 29.00 10.42
CA TYR A 66 12.75 28.24 9.56
C TYR A 66 13.01 28.48 8.07
N LYS A 67 13.44 29.69 7.68
CA LYS A 67 13.77 30.06 6.29
C LYS A 67 14.93 29.25 5.70
N ALA A 68 15.74 28.61 6.55
CA ALA A 68 16.81 27.73 6.09
C ALA A 68 16.31 26.30 5.77
N LEU A 69 15.11 25.92 6.24
CA LEU A 69 14.55 24.58 6.07
C LEU A 69 13.29 24.58 5.19
N LEU A 70 12.42 25.58 5.34
CA LEU A 70 11.13 25.67 4.67
C LEU A 70 11.21 26.69 3.53
N GLY A 71 11.09 26.19 2.31
CA GLY A 71 11.04 27.02 1.09
C GLY A 71 9.65 27.55 0.78
N SER A 72 9.53 28.31 -0.31
CA SER A 72 8.28 28.90 -0.79
C SER A 72 7.21 27.87 -1.21
N SER A 73 7.60 26.61 -1.47
CA SER A 73 6.70 25.51 -1.81
C SER A 73 6.13 24.76 -0.60
N TYR A 74 6.53 25.11 0.63
CA TYR A 74 5.96 24.53 1.84
C TYR A 74 4.52 25.04 2.03
N THR A 75 3.59 24.12 2.30
CA THR A 75 2.15 24.43 2.36
C THR A 75 1.51 24.21 3.73
N ASP A 76 2.20 23.54 4.65
CA ASP A 76 1.68 23.17 5.98
C ASP A 76 1.81 24.31 7.03
N TRP A 77 1.76 25.58 6.61
CA TRP A 77 1.89 26.74 7.49
C TRP A 77 0.79 26.78 8.55
N SER A 78 -0.45 26.44 8.18
CA SER A 78 -1.60 26.43 9.10
C SER A 78 -1.51 25.38 10.20
N ARG A 79 -0.54 24.47 10.14
CA ARG A 79 -0.34 23.40 11.12
C ARG A 79 0.76 23.70 12.14
N HIS A 80 1.43 24.84 12.00
CA HIS A 80 2.44 25.30 12.96
C HIS A 80 1.78 25.62 14.30
N LYS A 81 2.34 25.08 15.39
CA LYS A 81 1.81 25.28 16.74
C LYS A 81 2.28 26.58 17.40
N CYS A 82 3.29 27.23 16.84
CA CYS A 82 3.84 28.51 17.31
C CYS A 82 4.24 29.37 16.09
N PRO A 83 3.26 29.84 15.30
CA PRO A 83 3.49 30.53 14.01
C PRO A 83 4.31 31.82 14.13
N GLU A 84 4.40 32.41 15.31
CA GLU A 84 5.20 33.58 15.64
C GLU A 84 6.71 33.30 15.79
N SER A 85 7.09 32.02 15.99
CA SER A 85 8.49 31.63 16.16
C SER A 85 9.26 31.69 14.85
N ASN A 86 10.52 32.11 14.93
CA ASN A 86 11.44 32.15 13.79
C ASN A 86 12.35 30.92 13.67
N HIS A 87 12.28 29.95 14.60
CA HIS A 87 13.16 28.77 14.61
C HIS A 87 12.39 27.45 14.74
N ILE A 88 13.01 26.40 14.22
CA ILE A 88 12.57 25.01 14.30
C ILE A 88 13.54 24.25 15.20
N CYS A 89 13.03 23.52 16.21
CA CYS A 89 13.88 22.72 17.10
C CYS A 89 14.56 21.55 16.36
N PRO A 90 15.65 20.98 16.91
CA PRO A 90 16.37 19.85 16.30
C PRO A 90 15.45 18.68 15.92
N ALA A 91 14.52 18.31 16.80
CA ALA A 91 13.62 17.19 16.56
C ALA A 91 12.70 17.40 15.34
N CYS A 92 12.12 18.59 15.20
CA CYS A 92 11.31 18.91 14.02
C CYS A 92 12.19 19.08 12.78
N ALA A 93 13.35 19.72 12.90
CA ALA A 93 14.29 19.91 11.80
C ALA A 93 14.74 18.59 11.19
N PHE A 94 15.06 17.58 12.02
CA PHE A 94 15.39 16.22 11.56
C PHE A 94 14.37 15.66 10.57
N THR A 95 13.08 15.84 10.88
CA THR A 95 11.99 15.33 10.04
C THR A 95 11.75 16.12 8.74
N MET A 96 12.36 17.31 8.62
CA MET A 96 12.21 18.23 7.49
C MET A 96 13.45 18.25 6.58
N MET A 97 14.63 17.98 7.16
CA MET A 97 15.90 18.14 6.47
C MET A 97 16.09 17.12 5.36
N LEU A 98 16.61 17.62 4.25
CA LEU A 98 16.95 16.83 3.07
C LEU A 98 18.45 16.62 3.01
N ASN A 99 18.91 15.38 2.89
CA ASN A 99 20.29 15.08 2.55
C ASN A 99 20.46 14.98 1.01
N PRO A 100 20.95 16.03 0.31
CA PRO A 100 21.12 15.97 -1.13
C PRO A 100 22.22 14.97 -1.55
N ALA A 101 23.22 14.72 -0.70
CA ALA A 101 24.35 13.84 -0.99
C ALA A 101 24.00 12.35 -0.90
N SER A 102 22.91 11.99 -0.23
CA SER A 102 22.46 10.60 -0.06
C SER A 102 21.10 10.39 -0.71
N HIS A 103 21.03 10.41 -2.05
CA HIS A 103 19.80 10.19 -2.81
C HIS A 103 18.61 11.05 -2.36
N ARG A 104 18.86 12.28 -1.90
CA ARG A 104 17.82 13.16 -1.35
C ARG A 104 17.06 12.52 -0.18
N CYS A 105 17.78 11.81 0.71
CA CYS A 105 17.23 11.14 1.89
C CYS A 105 16.57 12.17 2.82
N CYS A 106 15.30 11.96 3.12
CA CYS A 106 14.51 12.74 4.07
C CYS A 106 13.40 11.82 4.60
N LEU A 107 12.99 11.99 5.86
CA LEU A 107 12.08 11.05 6.52
C LEU A 107 10.73 10.92 5.79
N PHE A 108 10.22 11.99 5.17
CA PHE A 108 8.93 11.94 4.46
C PHE A 108 8.90 11.02 3.23
N ARG A 109 10.07 10.57 2.76
CA ARG A 109 10.16 9.63 1.63
C ARG A 109 9.91 8.19 2.02
N TYR A 110 9.89 7.90 3.32
CA TYR A 110 9.84 6.54 3.82
C TYR A 110 8.66 6.34 4.75
N SER A 111 8.12 5.13 4.73
CA SER A 111 7.31 4.69 5.86
C SER A 111 8.27 4.39 7.01
N PHE A 112 7.82 4.58 8.24
CA PHE A 112 8.68 4.39 9.39
C PHE A 112 7.89 3.97 10.63
N VAL A 113 8.62 3.30 11.52
CA VAL A 113 8.22 3.06 12.90
C VAL A 113 9.33 3.61 13.79
N ALA A 114 8.97 4.48 14.72
CA ALA A 114 9.92 5.01 15.70
C ALA A 114 9.51 4.56 17.10
N GLU A 115 10.45 3.94 17.80
CA GLU A 115 10.37 3.53 19.20
C GLU A 115 11.70 3.89 19.90
N LYS A 116 12.32 2.99 20.69
CA LYS A 116 13.71 3.14 21.16
C LYS A 116 14.67 3.39 20.01
N THR A 117 14.42 2.81 18.82
CA THR A 117 15.13 3.02 17.55
C THR A 117 14.18 3.39 16.41
N LEU A 118 14.72 3.97 15.34
CA LEU A 118 14.01 4.37 14.13
C LEU A 118 14.17 3.28 13.07
N HIS A 119 13.04 2.70 12.68
CA HIS A 119 12.93 1.70 11.63
C HIS A 119 12.42 2.38 10.36
N ILE A 120 13.15 2.23 9.26
CA ILE A 120 12.73 2.68 7.94
C ILE A 120 12.13 1.48 7.23
N CYS A 121 10.82 1.54 6.96
CA CYS A 121 10.04 0.37 6.64
C CYS A 121 9.51 0.39 5.21
N ASN A 122 9.52 -0.76 4.56
CA ASN A 122 8.70 -1.05 3.40
C ASN A 122 7.28 -1.43 3.83
N ARG A 123 6.41 -1.72 2.85
CA ARG A 123 4.99 -2.03 3.11
C ARG A 123 4.79 -3.32 3.90
N ALA A 124 5.62 -4.34 3.66
CA ALA A 124 5.52 -5.61 4.38
C ALA A 124 5.94 -5.42 5.85
N GLU A 125 7.00 -4.65 6.09
CA GLU A 125 7.45 -4.34 7.45
C GLU A 125 6.41 -3.51 8.22
N ILE A 126 5.76 -2.52 7.59
CA ILE A 126 4.65 -1.80 8.23
C ILE A 126 3.49 -2.74 8.56
N ARG A 127 3.14 -3.67 7.66
CA ARG A 127 2.12 -4.70 7.92
C ARG A 127 2.50 -5.51 9.16
N ASP A 128 3.74 -5.97 9.26
CA ASP A 128 4.20 -6.76 10.40
C ASP A 128 4.17 -5.95 11.70
N TYR A 129 4.57 -4.67 11.67
CA TYR A 129 4.42 -3.78 12.83
C TYR A 129 2.96 -3.46 13.20
N ILE A 130 2.02 -3.49 12.27
CA ILE A 130 0.59 -3.36 12.61
C ILE A 130 0.09 -4.60 13.35
N LEU A 131 0.57 -5.78 12.96
CA LEU A 131 0.16 -7.05 13.58
C LEU A 131 0.87 -7.29 14.93
N GLU A 132 2.12 -6.86 15.03
CA GLU A 132 2.95 -6.97 16.23
C GLU A 132 3.58 -5.59 16.54
N PRO A 133 2.80 -4.66 17.12
CA PRO A 133 3.29 -3.32 17.40
C PRO A 133 4.34 -3.32 18.50
N PRO A 134 5.31 -2.37 18.48
CA PRO A 134 6.33 -2.26 19.51
C PRO A 134 5.77 -1.98 20.90
N GLU A 135 6.61 -2.12 21.92
CA GLU A 135 6.29 -1.64 23.25
C GLU A 135 6.13 -0.11 23.24
N PRO A 136 5.08 0.45 23.88
CA PRO A 136 4.89 1.89 23.91
C PRO A 136 5.99 2.62 24.69
N PRO A 137 6.26 3.90 24.37
CA PRO A 137 5.62 4.70 23.33
C PRO A 137 6.23 4.48 21.94
N PHE A 138 5.41 4.55 20.89
CA PHE A 138 5.88 4.48 19.50
C PHE A 138 5.11 5.41 18.56
N VAL A 139 5.67 5.68 17.39
CA VAL A 139 5.02 6.39 16.27
C VAL A 139 5.12 5.52 15.02
N MET A 140 4.03 5.41 14.26
CA MET A 140 3.97 4.65 13.02
C MET A 140 3.38 5.49 11.90
N ALA A 141 4.00 5.45 10.72
CA ALA A 141 3.51 6.17 9.56
C ALA A 141 3.85 5.45 8.24
N ALA A 142 2.84 5.35 7.37
CA ALA A 142 2.91 4.76 6.05
C ALA A 142 2.81 5.85 4.98
N THR A 143 3.85 5.98 4.14
CA THR A 143 3.88 6.92 3.01
C THR A 143 3.36 6.26 1.74
N ILE A 144 2.43 6.91 1.04
CA ILE A 144 1.97 6.48 -0.29
C ILE A 144 2.72 7.27 -1.37
N SER A 145 2.67 8.60 -1.28
CA SER A 145 3.19 9.52 -2.29
C SER A 145 4.69 9.80 -2.15
N GLN A 146 5.23 9.59 -0.94
CA GLN A 146 6.61 9.93 -0.55
C GLN A 146 6.94 11.43 -0.75
N LYS A 147 5.93 12.30 -0.65
CA LYS A 147 6.04 13.74 -0.92
C LYS A 147 5.54 14.63 0.22
N LYS A 148 4.97 14.08 1.29
CA LYS A 148 4.32 14.85 2.34
C LYS A 148 5.00 14.66 3.69
N HIS A 149 5.24 15.75 4.41
CA HIS A 149 5.81 15.72 5.75
C HIS A 149 4.79 15.18 6.77
N ILE A 150 4.84 13.88 7.06
CA ILE A 150 3.86 13.22 7.94
C ILE A 150 4.29 13.15 9.41
N ALA A 151 5.59 13.17 9.71
CA ALA A 151 6.13 12.92 11.05
C ALA A 151 5.59 13.85 12.15
N PHE A 152 5.47 15.17 11.89
CA PHE A 152 4.92 16.11 12.87
C PHE A 152 3.39 16.09 12.94
N LYS A 153 2.74 15.45 11.96
CA LYS A 153 1.30 15.21 11.90
C LYS A 153 0.91 13.90 12.58
N SER A 154 1.89 13.07 12.94
CA SER A 154 1.64 11.78 13.57
C SER A 154 1.22 11.90 15.03
N LEU A 155 0.73 10.79 15.57
CA LEU A 155 0.40 10.66 17.00
C LEU A 155 1.35 9.65 17.65
N VAL A 156 1.64 9.87 18.93
CA VAL A 156 2.36 8.90 19.76
C VAL A 156 1.34 7.92 20.32
N SER A 157 1.59 6.64 20.08
CA SER A 157 0.79 5.53 20.59
C SER A 157 1.32 5.08 21.95
N TYR A 158 0.40 4.82 22.87
CA TYR A 158 0.68 4.39 24.26
C TYR A 158 0.07 3.03 24.61
N ASP A 159 -0.51 2.34 23.62
CA ASP A 159 -1.20 1.06 23.77
C ASP A 159 -0.90 0.17 22.55
N ARG A 160 -0.86 -1.15 22.74
CA ARG A 160 -0.53 -2.12 21.68
C ARG A 160 -1.77 -2.70 20.98
N GLU A 161 -2.94 -2.59 21.59
CA GLU A 161 -4.20 -3.09 21.01
C GLU A 161 -4.94 -1.98 20.25
N ASN A 162 -4.81 -0.73 20.68
CA ASN A 162 -5.48 0.45 20.14
C ASN A 162 -4.47 1.59 19.97
N PHE A 163 -3.92 1.73 18.77
CA PHE A 163 -2.85 2.67 18.47
C PHE A 163 -3.15 3.52 17.24
N PHE A 164 -2.22 4.40 16.87
CA PHE A 164 -2.33 5.23 15.68
C PHE A 164 -1.28 4.84 14.63
N CYS A 165 -1.70 4.80 13.38
CA CYS A 165 -0.82 4.77 12.22
C CYS A 165 -1.28 5.86 11.24
N ASN A 166 -0.36 6.71 10.80
CA ASN A 166 -0.69 7.60 9.70
C ASN A 166 -0.67 6.84 8.37
N LEU A 167 -1.71 6.99 7.56
CA LEU A 167 -1.68 6.65 6.14
C LEU A 167 -1.59 7.96 5.37
N GLU A 168 -0.40 8.28 4.89
CA GLU A 168 -0.06 9.62 4.42
C GLU A 168 -0.41 10.68 5.50
N GLU A 169 -1.30 11.62 5.21
CA GLU A 169 -1.70 12.67 6.17
C GLU A 169 -2.87 12.26 7.07
N GLU A 170 -3.51 11.14 6.77
CA GLU A 170 -4.67 10.67 7.51
C GLU A 170 -4.22 9.91 8.76
N GLN A 171 -4.71 10.32 9.93
CA GLN A 171 -4.47 9.62 11.18
C GLN A 171 -5.49 8.48 11.31
N ILE A 172 -5.02 7.24 11.23
CA ILE A 172 -5.86 6.05 11.33
C ILE A 172 -5.74 5.52 12.76
N GLN A 173 -6.88 5.38 13.44
CA GLN A 173 -6.95 4.62 14.68
C GLN A 173 -6.99 3.14 14.31
N VAL A 174 -6.08 2.37 14.89
CA VAL A 174 -5.88 0.95 14.62
C VAL A 174 -6.28 0.16 15.84
N ASN A 175 -7.34 -0.64 15.71
CA ASN A 175 -7.56 -1.76 16.61
C ASN A 175 -6.83 -2.98 16.02
N ARG A 176 -5.90 -3.55 16.77
CA ARG A 176 -4.98 -4.59 16.28
C ARG A 176 -5.71 -5.81 15.73
N GLN A 177 -6.72 -6.29 16.46
CA GLN A 177 -7.49 -7.47 16.04
C GLN A 177 -8.30 -7.18 14.77
N ALA A 178 -9.02 -6.06 14.71
CA ALA A 178 -9.75 -5.67 13.51
C ALA A 178 -8.82 -5.49 12.30
N ALA A 179 -7.63 -4.90 12.50
CA ALA A 179 -6.64 -4.75 11.45
C ALA A 179 -6.14 -6.10 10.94
N LYS A 180 -5.85 -7.04 11.85
CA LYS A 180 -5.43 -8.41 11.53
C LYS A 180 -6.47 -9.12 10.66
N ASP A 181 -7.74 -9.04 11.04
CA ASP A 181 -8.83 -9.68 10.30
C ASP A 181 -8.99 -9.04 8.91
N MET A 182 -8.97 -7.71 8.82
CA MET A 182 -9.05 -6.98 7.55
C MET A 182 -7.85 -7.26 6.62
N ILE A 183 -6.64 -7.31 7.17
CA ILE A 183 -5.42 -7.66 6.41
C ILE A 183 -5.57 -9.07 5.84
N ALA A 184 -5.97 -10.06 6.65
CA ALA A 184 -6.15 -11.43 6.18
C ALA A 184 -7.16 -11.53 5.03
N VAL A 185 -8.29 -10.82 5.12
CA VAL A 185 -9.27 -10.74 4.03
C VAL A 185 -8.64 -10.13 2.77
N CYS A 186 -7.94 -8.98 2.90
CA CYS A 186 -7.30 -8.32 1.76
C CYS A 186 -6.23 -9.22 1.10
N GLU A 187 -5.43 -9.91 1.90
CA GLU A 187 -4.36 -10.80 1.43
C GLU A 187 -4.91 -12.03 0.71
N ALA A 188 -6.01 -12.61 1.21
CA ALA A 188 -6.68 -13.73 0.57
C ALA A 188 -7.33 -13.34 -0.76
N LEU A 189 -8.01 -12.18 -0.82
CA LEU A 189 -8.58 -11.67 -2.07
C LEU A 189 -7.49 -11.41 -3.12
N ARG A 190 -6.33 -10.90 -2.69
CA ARG A 190 -5.15 -10.77 -3.55
C ARG A 190 -4.59 -12.12 -3.99
N GLY A 191 -4.64 -13.13 -3.12
CA GLY A 191 -4.22 -14.51 -3.41
C GLY A 191 -4.99 -15.14 -4.57
N ILE A 192 -6.32 -14.96 -4.60
CA ILE A 192 -7.17 -15.42 -5.72
C ILE A 192 -7.09 -14.53 -6.98
N GLY A 193 -6.24 -13.51 -6.96
CA GLY A 193 -5.90 -12.69 -8.13
C GLY A 193 -6.67 -11.38 -8.28
N MET A 194 -7.34 -10.90 -7.21
CA MET A 194 -7.92 -9.55 -7.22
C MET A 194 -6.83 -8.49 -7.00
N THR A 195 -6.97 -7.37 -7.71
CA THR A 195 -6.11 -6.20 -7.56
C THR A 195 -6.55 -5.36 -6.34
N LYS A 196 -5.67 -4.47 -5.84
CA LYS A 196 -6.06 -3.59 -4.73
C LYS A 196 -7.22 -2.66 -5.13
N ASP A 197 -7.22 -2.19 -6.36
CA ASP A 197 -8.28 -1.31 -6.88
C ASP A 197 -9.64 -2.01 -6.95
N GLU A 198 -9.68 -3.27 -7.40
CA GLU A 198 -10.89 -4.09 -7.41
C GLU A 198 -11.41 -4.33 -5.98
N ILE A 199 -10.51 -4.65 -5.03
CA ILE A 199 -10.87 -4.85 -3.61
C ILE A 199 -11.37 -3.54 -2.99
N MET A 200 -10.72 -2.42 -3.27
CA MET A 200 -11.12 -1.10 -2.78
C MET A 200 -12.54 -0.72 -3.25
N ARG A 201 -12.87 -1.02 -4.52
CA ARG A 201 -14.18 -0.72 -5.10
C ARG A 201 -15.24 -1.79 -4.80
N GLY A 202 -14.88 -2.92 -4.19
CA GLY A 202 -15.79 -4.06 -3.99
C GLY A 202 -16.18 -4.75 -5.28
N GLU A 203 -15.37 -4.61 -6.34
CA GLU A 203 -15.64 -5.17 -7.66
C GLU A 203 -15.18 -6.62 -7.73
N ILE A 204 -16.08 -7.55 -7.41
CA ILE A 204 -15.82 -8.99 -7.55
C ILE A 204 -16.03 -9.39 -9.01
N ARG A 205 -14.93 -9.50 -9.74
CA ARG A 205 -14.95 -9.89 -11.14
C ARG A 205 -15.35 -11.34 -11.36
N TYR A 206 -16.34 -11.56 -12.22
CA TYR A 206 -16.83 -12.90 -12.57
C TYR A 206 -15.73 -13.85 -13.05
N ASP A 207 -14.77 -13.37 -13.86
CA ASP A 207 -13.69 -14.22 -14.37
C ASP A 207 -12.74 -14.76 -13.29
N ARG A 208 -12.65 -14.08 -12.13
CA ARG A 208 -11.88 -14.54 -10.96
C ARG A 208 -12.62 -15.62 -10.18
N ILE A 209 -13.95 -15.50 -10.09
CA ILE A 209 -14.77 -16.40 -9.26
C ILE A 209 -15.40 -17.57 -10.02
N LYS A 210 -15.51 -17.51 -11.35
CA LYS A 210 -16.19 -18.55 -12.16
C LYS A 210 -15.62 -19.96 -11.99
N LYS A 211 -14.36 -20.09 -11.57
CA LYS A 211 -13.67 -21.36 -11.29
C LYS A 211 -14.10 -22.01 -9.97
N PHE A 212 -14.78 -21.26 -9.10
CA PHE A 212 -15.33 -21.74 -7.84
C PHE A 212 -16.82 -22.06 -7.96
N LYS A 213 -17.36 -22.77 -6.96
CA LYS A 213 -18.80 -23.03 -6.81
C LYS A 213 -19.60 -21.73 -6.62
N LEU A 214 -20.93 -21.84 -6.79
CA LEU A 214 -21.86 -20.69 -6.87
C LEU A 214 -21.85 -19.80 -5.61
N ASP A 215 -21.53 -20.35 -4.45
CA ASP A 215 -21.49 -19.67 -3.15
C ASP A 215 -20.27 -18.76 -2.94
N ALA A 216 -19.27 -18.82 -3.85
CA ALA A 216 -18.04 -18.04 -3.73
C ALA A 216 -18.27 -16.52 -3.67
N TYR A 217 -19.24 -16.01 -4.45
CA TYR A 217 -19.56 -14.58 -4.47
C TYR A 217 -20.10 -14.11 -3.12
N ASP A 218 -21.01 -14.88 -2.53
CA ASP A 218 -21.64 -14.54 -1.26
C ASP A 218 -20.64 -14.59 -0.11
N LYS A 219 -19.77 -15.62 -0.07
CA LYS A 219 -18.69 -15.75 0.91
C LYS A 219 -17.74 -14.56 0.87
N ILE A 220 -17.27 -14.17 -0.32
CA ILE A 220 -16.38 -13.02 -0.47
C ILE A 220 -17.08 -11.73 -0.02
N ASN A 221 -18.33 -11.50 -0.44
CA ASN A 221 -19.07 -10.30 -0.04
C ASN A 221 -19.32 -10.22 1.46
N HIS A 222 -19.61 -11.36 2.09
CA HIS A 222 -19.84 -11.43 3.53
C HIS A 222 -18.62 -10.96 4.33
N LEU A 223 -17.41 -11.31 3.88
CA LEU A 223 -16.16 -10.88 4.50
C LEU A 223 -15.77 -9.44 4.13
N LEU A 224 -15.96 -9.05 2.87
CA LEU A 224 -15.46 -7.78 2.35
C LEU A 224 -16.34 -6.58 2.77
N ARG A 225 -17.67 -6.71 2.64
CA ARG A 225 -18.61 -5.58 2.85
C ARG A 225 -18.49 -4.91 4.21
N PRO A 226 -18.35 -5.64 5.34
CA PRO A 226 -18.23 -5.01 6.66
C PRO A 226 -16.99 -4.13 6.82
N CYS A 227 -15.94 -4.39 6.03
CA CYS A 227 -14.66 -3.68 6.14
C CYS A 227 -14.62 -2.42 5.27
N MET A 228 -15.32 -2.45 4.14
CA MET A 228 -15.23 -1.44 3.09
C MET A 228 -15.63 -0.04 3.57
N GLY A 229 -15.01 0.97 2.94
CA GLY A 229 -15.29 2.39 3.22
C GLY A 229 -14.71 2.91 4.55
N THR A 230 -14.15 2.03 5.38
CA THR A 230 -13.48 2.46 6.61
C THR A 230 -12.05 2.94 6.33
N ARG A 231 -11.60 3.90 7.16
CA ARG A 231 -10.21 4.39 7.18
C ARG A 231 -9.21 3.26 7.46
N LEU A 232 -9.56 2.37 8.39
CA LEU A 232 -8.75 1.22 8.75
C LEU A 232 -8.57 0.27 7.55
N PHE A 233 -9.62 0.02 6.79
CA PHE A 233 -9.55 -0.81 5.59
C PHE A 233 -8.59 -0.25 4.54
N SER A 234 -8.56 1.06 4.32
CA SER A 234 -7.59 1.70 3.41
C SER A 234 -6.14 1.41 3.81
N LEU A 235 -5.82 1.50 5.10
CA LEU A 235 -4.50 1.16 5.63
C LEU A 235 -4.21 -0.34 5.47
N CYS A 236 -5.14 -1.20 5.87
CA CYS A 236 -4.99 -2.65 5.79
C CYS A 236 -4.76 -3.11 4.34
N LEU A 237 -5.55 -2.61 3.40
CA LEU A 237 -5.38 -2.90 1.98
C LEU A 237 -4.06 -2.33 1.43
N PHE A 238 -3.62 -1.15 1.88
CA PHE A 238 -2.33 -0.58 1.48
C PHE A 238 -1.15 -1.49 1.85
N VAL A 239 -1.17 -2.03 3.06
CA VAL A 239 -0.07 -2.87 3.60
C VAL A 239 -0.22 -4.36 3.27
N ALA A 240 -1.41 -4.80 2.87
CA ALA A 240 -1.69 -6.21 2.54
C ALA A 240 -0.72 -6.78 1.50
N GLN A 241 -0.17 -7.95 1.82
CA GLN A 241 0.64 -8.77 0.94
C GLN A 241 -0.26 -9.68 0.07
N LYS A 242 0.31 -10.67 -0.59
CA LYS A 242 -0.45 -11.64 -1.38
C LYS A 242 -0.24 -13.02 -0.74
N MET A 243 -1.32 -13.63 -0.25
CA MET A 243 -1.31 -15.04 0.15
C MET A 243 -1.11 -15.93 -1.08
N THR A 244 -0.63 -17.16 -0.87
CA THR A 244 -0.67 -18.18 -1.93
C THR A 244 -2.12 -18.44 -2.35
N GLU A 245 -2.33 -18.97 -3.55
CA GLU A 245 -3.68 -19.22 -4.03
C GLU A 245 -4.38 -20.30 -3.17
N GLU A 246 -3.63 -21.31 -2.75
CA GLU A 246 -4.10 -22.42 -1.92
C GLU A 246 -4.53 -21.94 -0.53
N GLU A 247 -3.69 -21.14 0.14
CA GLU A 247 -4.03 -20.54 1.45
C GLU A 247 -5.25 -19.62 1.34
N ALA A 248 -5.32 -18.82 0.27
CA ALA A 248 -6.43 -17.92 0.05
C ALA A 248 -7.76 -18.67 -0.18
N ILE A 249 -7.73 -19.76 -0.97
CA ILE A 249 -8.90 -20.62 -1.19
C ILE A 249 -9.38 -21.23 0.13
N CYS A 250 -8.44 -21.69 0.96
CA CYS A 250 -8.74 -22.24 2.29
C CYS A 250 -9.37 -21.17 3.21
N PHE A 251 -8.74 -19.99 3.33
CA PHE A 251 -9.20 -18.90 4.18
C PHE A 251 -10.60 -18.40 3.80
N LEU A 252 -10.86 -18.27 2.50
CA LEU A 252 -12.14 -17.80 1.97
C LEU A 252 -13.21 -18.91 1.91
N ASP A 253 -12.88 -20.12 2.34
CA ASP A 253 -13.74 -21.32 2.27
C ASP A 253 -14.29 -21.54 0.84
N LEU A 254 -13.42 -21.43 -0.18
CA LEU A 254 -13.81 -21.58 -1.57
C LEU A 254 -13.64 -23.02 -2.06
N THR A 255 -14.60 -23.51 -2.84
CA THR A 255 -14.49 -24.83 -3.47
C THR A 255 -14.31 -24.69 -4.98
N LEU A 256 -13.26 -25.32 -5.53
CA LEU A 256 -13.04 -25.38 -6.98
C LEU A 256 -14.12 -26.23 -7.67
N LYS A 257 -14.53 -25.82 -8.86
CA LYS A 257 -15.33 -26.67 -9.75
C LYS A 257 -14.43 -27.78 -10.29
N THR A 258 -14.83 -29.04 -10.09
CA THR A 258 -14.23 -30.16 -10.80
C THR A 258 -14.46 -29.98 -12.31
N LYS A 259 -13.41 -30.13 -13.11
CA LYS A 259 -13.60 -30.30 -14.57
C LYS A 259 -14.43 -31.58 -14.74
N PRO A 260 -15.49 -31.59 -15.58
CA PRO A 260 -16.10 -32.85 -15.96
C PRO A 260 -15.00 -33.73 -16.57
N SER A 261 -14.79 -34.90 -15.96
CA SER A 261 -13.97 -35.95 -16.55
C SER A 261 -14.49 -36.19 -17.97
N GLN A 262 -13.63 -36.04 -18.97
CA GLN A 262 -14.02 -36.43 -20.32
C GLN A 262 -14.46 -37.90 -20.26
N PRO A 263 -15.64 -38.26 -20.78
CA PRO A 263 -16.00 -39.67 -20.87
C PRO A 263 -14.93 -40.36 -21.71
N GLU A 264 -14.33 -41.41 -21.14
CA GLU A 264 -13.44 -42.30 -21.88
C GLU A 264 -14.16 -42.68 -23.17
N ARG A 265 -13.58 -42.28 -24.32
CA ARG A 265 -14.06 -42.75 -25.61
C ARG A 265 -13.88 -44.26 -25.63
N CYS A 266 -15.00 -44.96 -25.42
CA CYS A 266 -15.10 -46.39 -25.67
C CYS A 266 -14.69 -46.63 -27.13
N SER A 267 -13.51 -47.19 -27.32
CA SER A 267 -12.94 -47.52 -28.61
C SER A 267 -13.64 -48.77 -29.16
N SER A 268 -14.63 -48.57 -30.00
CA SER A 268 -15.08 -49.59 -30.95
C SER A 268 -15.93 -48.97 -32.03
N THR A 269 -15.40 -48.87 -33.25
CA THR A 269 -15.93 -49.49 -34.48
C THR A 269 -15.07 -48.98 -35.65
N GLN A 270 -14.33 -49.88 -36.30
CA GLN A 270 -13.60 -49.58 -37.53
C GLN A 270 -14.59 -49.39 -38.70
N PRO A 271 -14.43 -48.38 -39.57
CA PRO A 271 -15.12 -48.37 -40.84
C PRO A 271 -14.30 -49.09 -41.92
N ILE A 272 -14.96 -50.08 -42.52
CA ILE A 272 -14.55 -50.82 -43.72
C ILE A 272 -14.41 -49.86 -44.90
N LYS A 273 -13.29 -49.96 -45.64
CA LYS A 273 -13.08 -49.27 -46.93
C LYS A 273 -13.93 -49.91 -48.02
N ALA A 274 -14.63 -49.09 -48.80
CA ALA A 274 -14.98 -49.38 -50.19
C ALA A 274 -14.87 -48.08 -51.01
N GLY A 275 -14.13 -48.15 -52.12
CA GLY A 275 -13.77 -47.00 -52.93
C GLY A 275 -14.62 -46.81 -54.19
N THR A 276 -14.01 -46.07 -55.13
CA THR A 276 -14.46 -45.59 -56.46
C THR A 276 -15.29 -44.30 -56.47
N SER A 277 -15.22 -43.40 -57.46
CA SER A 277 -14.16 -42.81 -58.32
C SER A 277 -14.90 -41.83 -59.26
N LYS A 278 -14.17 -40.83 -59.80
CA LYS A 278 -14.51 -39.97 -60.98
C LYS A 278 -15.51 -38.83 -60.73
N GLU A 279 -15.44 -37.66 -61.37
CA GLU A 279 -14.44 -36.86 -62.10
C GLU A 279 -15.19 -35.56 -62.54
N ALA A 280 -14.42 -34.56 -62.97
CA ALA A 280 -14.78 -33.43 -63.85
C ALA A 280 -15.37 -32.10 -63.29
N ARG A 281 -14.50 -31.08 -63.38
CA ARG A 281 -14.69 -29.62 -63.58
C ARG A 281 -15.46 -29.29 -64.89
N PRO A 282 -15.75 -28.02 -65.34
CA PRO A 282 -15.12 -26.72 -64.99
C PRO A 282 -16.01 -25.43 -64.99
N ASP A 283 -15.38 -24.32 -64.54
CA ASP A 283 -15.47 -22.87 -64.89
C ASP A 283 -16.85 -22.17 -64.99
N THR A 284 -17.07 -20.87 -64.70
CA THR A 284 -16.34 -19.65 -65.10
C THR A 284 -16.87 -18.38 -64.35
N ILE A 285 -15.99 -17.38 -64.17
CA ILE A 285 -16.16 -15.89 -64.26
C ILE A 285 -16.93 -15.06 -63.19
N CYS A 286 -16.13 -14.28 -62.44
CA CYS A 286 -16.07 -12.79 -62.27
C CYS A 286 -17.32 -11.90 -62.03
N GLY A 287 -17.24 -11.01 -61.01
CA GLY A 287 -17.89 -9.68 -61.07
C GLY A 287 -18.39 -9.00 -59.77
N ASN A 288 -17.55 -8.14 -59.19
CA ASN A 288 -17.81 -6.84 -58.52
C ASN A 288 -18.74 -6.61 -57.28
N LYS A 289 -18.10 -6.00 -56.24
CA LYS A 289 -18.47 -4.82 -55.41
C LYS A 289 -19.85 -4.75 -54.72
N SER A 290 -19.87 -4.66 -53.37
CA SER A 290 -19.97 -3.38 -52.60
C SER A 290 -20.51 -3.55 -51.16
N SER A 291 -19.88 -2.80 -50.24
CA SER A 291 -20.37 -2.18 -48.98
C SER A 291 -21.20 -2.97 -47.94
N GLY A 292 -20.65 -3.06 -46.72
CA GLY A 292 -21.40 -3.28 -45.47
C GLY A 292 -20.52 -3.12 -44.22
N LEU A 293 -20.83 -2.10 -43.40
CA LEU A 293 -20.22 -1.82 -42.09
C LEU A 293 -20.41 -2.98 -41.10
N PRO A 294 -19.47 -3.27 -40.18
CA PRO A 294 -19.68 -4.29 -39.15
C PRO A 294 -20.46 -3.77 -37.94
N ALA A 295 -21.37 -4.64 -37.48
CA ALA A 295 -22.20 -4.51 -36.30
C ALA A 295 -21.39 -4.44 -34.99
N GLY A 296 -21.93 -3.69 -34.02
CA GLY A 296 -21.37 -3.52 -32.69
C GLY A 296 -21.37 -4.81 -31.86
N GLN A 297 -20.28 -5.01 -31.10
CA GLN A 297 -20.23 -5.94 -29.98
C GLN A 297 -20.66 -5.21 -28.71
N GLN A 298 -21.83 -5.57 -28.18
CA GLN A 298 -22.23 -5.23 -26.82
C GLN A 298 -21.62 -6.26 -25.85
N SER A 299 -20.76 -5.80 -24.96
CA SER A 299 -20.34 -6.53 -23.76
C SER A 299 -21.43 -6.37 -22.69
N GLY A 300 -22.03 -7.50 -22.28
CA GLY A 300 -23.03 -7.52 -21.21
C GLY A 300 -22.40 -7.24 -19.85
N GLN A 301 -22.51 -5.99 -19.37
CA GLN A 301 -22.41 -5.65 -17.96
C GLN A 301 -23.78 -5.85 -17.31
N ILE A 302 -23.82 -6.65 -16.24
CA ILE A 302 -24.99 -6.71 -15.36
C ILE A 302 -24.70 -5.77 -14.19
N MET A 303 -25.33 -4.60 -14.22
CA MET A 303 -25.47 -3.72 -13.06
C MET A 303 -26.87 -3.87 -12.49
N PHE A 304 -26.98 -4.10 -11.18
CA PHE A 304 -28.24 -4.01 -10.44
C PHE A 304 -28.10 -2.99 -9.28
N PRO A 305 -29.20 -2.35 -8.87
CA PRO A 305 -29.15 -1.08 -8.15
C PRO A 305 -28.77 -1.23 -6.66
N ASN A 306 -28.13 -0.18 -6.14
CA ASN A 306 -27.84 -0.01 -4.72
C ASN A 306 -29.12 0.27 -3.94
N PHE A 307 -29.26 -0.40 -2.80
CA PHE A 307 -30.03 0.05 -1.64
C PHE A 307 -29.06 0.41 -0.52
#